data_AF-A0A183IE52-F1
#
_entry.id   AF-A0A183IE52-F1
#
_cell.length_a   1.000
_cell.length_b   1.000
_cell.length_c   1.000
_cell.angle_alpha   90.00
_cell.angle_beta   90.00
_cell.angle_gamma   90.00
#
_symmetry.space_group_name_H-M   'P 1'
#
loop_
_entity.id
_entity.type
_entity.pdbx_description
1 polymer ?
#
loop_
_entity_poly.entity_id
_entity_poly.type
_entity_poly.pdbx_seq_one_letter_code
_entity_poly.pdbx_strand_id
1 'polypeptide(L)'
;MRVSVVTMLKCVAKCSGENDETRENVIVGKLLLVGTSHFSKESQMDVRQIIRTWVPEAVVVELCRSRSVVLHMDEENLLMEASKLSTERVFSMIKQFGVMRGLTQALLLNVSAHITRQIGMAPGGEFRAAYEEASKIPGCLFQYGDRPISITMQRALAALGPFKKLMFLWSILMSQNVKIKYDLWLLV
;
A
#
# COMPACT_ATOMS: atom_id res chain seq x y z
N MET A 1 1.69 15.54 0.54
CA MET A 1 2.52 14.78 -0.42
C MET A 1 1.74 13.54 -0.85
N ARG A 2 1.55 13.30 -2.15
CA ARG A 2 0.93 12.07 -2.69
C ARG A 2 2.02 11.01 -2.76
N VAL A 3 1.85 9.91 -2.03
CA VAL A 3 2.88 8.87 -1.81
C VAL A 3 2.42 7.48 -2.23
N SER A 4 1.19 7.35 -2.72
CA SER A 4 0.67 6.11 -3.27
C SER A 4 -0.02 6.33 -4.62
N VAL A 5 -0.28 5.25 -5.35
CA VAL A 5 -0.92 5.27 -6.67
C VAL A 5 -2.02 4.23 -6.77
N VAL A 6 -3.14 4.63 -7.36
CA VAL A 6 -4.18 3.74 -7.89
C VAL A 6 -4.14 3.82 -9.40
N THR A 7 -3.97 2.68 -10.05
CA THR A 7 -3.88 2.57 -11.50
C THR A 7 -5.16 1.97 -12.05
N MET A 8 -5.69 2.54 -13.13
CA MET A 8 -6.92 2.07 -13.76
C MET A 8 -6.66 1.79 -15.24
N LEU A 9 -7.18 0.67 -15.74
CA LEU A 9 -7.05 0.24 -17.12
C LEU A 9 -8.41 0.14 -17.79
N LYS A 10 -8.47 0.55 -19.05
CA LYS A 10 -9.67 0.46 -19.89
C LYS A 10 -9.28 0.18 -21.33
N CYS A 11 -9.77 -0.92 -21.89
CA CYS A 11 -9.65 -1.23 -23.30
C CYS A 11 -10.43 -0.20 -24.13
N VAL A 12 -9.83 0.19 -25.25
CA VAL A 12 -10.42 1.12 -26.21
C VAL A 12 -10.73 0.40 -27.51
N ALA A 13 -9.83 -0.50 -27.96
CA ALA A 13 -10.03 -1.26 -29.18
C ALA A 13 -9.33 -2.61 -29.10
N LYS A 14 -9.96 -3.63 -29.68
CA LYS A 14 -9.37 -4.93 -29.94
C LYS A 14 -9.23 -5.09 -31.46
N CYS A 15 -8.01 -5.04 -31.95
CA CYS A 15 -7.74 -5.25 -33.38
C CYS A 15 -7.34 -6.72 -33.57
N SER A 16 -8.10 -7.43 -34.40
CA SER A 16 -7.69 -8.75 -34.90
C SER A 16 -7.14 -8.55 -36.30
N GLY A 17 -5.87 -8.90 -36.52
CA GLY A 17 -5.29 -8.91 -37.85
C GLY A 17 -5.96 -9.95 -38.73
N GLU A 18 -6.51 -9.53 -39.87
CA GLU A 18 -6.87 -10.38 -41.00
C GLU A 18 -5.65 -10.43 -41.92
N ASN A 19 -4.68 -11.29 -41.62
CA ASN A 19 -3.67 -11.80 -42.56
C ASN A 19 -2.88 -12.95 -41.89
N ASP A 20 -2.53 -13.92 -42.73
CA ASP A 20 -2.14 -15.30 -42.43
C ASP A 20 -0.94 -15.48 -41.47
N GLU A 21 -0.94 -16.61 -40.75
CA GLU A 21 0.09 -17.23 -39.91
C GLU A 21 0.41 -16.79 -38.45
N THR A 22 0.11 -15.59 -37.96
CA THR A 22 0.18 -15.32 -36.51
C THR A 22 -0.94 -14.39 -36.04
N ARG A 23 -1.95 -14.93 -35.35
CA ARG A 23 -3.03 -14.17 -34.72
C ARG A 23 -2.51 -13.38 -33.50
N GLU A 24 -1.80 -12.29 -33.75
CA GLU A 24 -1.48 -11.32 -32.70
C GLU A 24 -2.74 -10.49 -32.39
N ASN A 25 -3.35 -10.79 -31.24
CA ASN A 25 -4.44 -9.98 -30.72
C ASN A 25 -3.84 -8.68 -30.16
N VAL A 26 -3.92 -7.58 -30.90
CA VAL A 26 -3.46 -6.28 -30.43
C VAL A 26 -4.60 -5.62 -29.63
N ILE A 27 -4.34 -5.36 -28.35
CA ILE A 27 -5.26 -4.66 -27.45
C ILE A 27 -4.73 -3.25 -27.23
N VAL A 28 -5.52 -2.25 -27.62
CA VAL A 28 -5.23 -0.83 -27.36
C VAL A 28 -6.06 -0.39 -26.17
N GLY A 29 -5.42 0.17 -25.15
CA GLY A 29 -6.07 0.62 -23.92
C GLY A 29 -5.60 1.98 -23.45
N LYS A 30 -6.34 2.55 -22.50
CA LYS A 30 -5.97 3.75 -21.74
C LYS A 30 -5.58 3.35 -20.33
N LEU A 31 -4.56 4.03 -19.81
CA LEU A 31 -4.07 3.93 -18.44
C LEU A 31 -4.35 5.26 -17.73
N LEU A 32 -4.96 5.20 -16.55
CA LEU A 32 -5.09 6.36 -15.67
C LEU A 32 -4.34 6.10 -14.36
N LEU A 33 -3.39 6.97 -14.04
CA LEU A 33 -2.60 6.93 -12.81
C LEU A 33 -3.11 8.01 -11.86
N VAL A 34 -3.68 7.59 -10.74
CA VAL A 34 -4.21 8.48 -9.70
C VAL A 34 -3.24 8.48 -8.53
N GLY A 35 -2.50 9.58 -8.37
CA GLY A 35 -1.67 9.80 -7.18
C GLY A 35 -2.53 10.07 -5.95
N THR A 36 -2.31 9.33 -4.87
CA THR A 36 -3.08 9.37 -3.62
C THR A 36 -2.19 9.60 -2.41
N SER A 37 -2.80 10.03 -1.30
CA SER A 37 -2.17 10.06 0.03
C SER A 37 -2.84 9.03 0.93
N HIS A 38 -2.04 8.16 1.55
CA HIS A 38 -2.52 7.10 2.46
C HIS A 38 -3.32 7.59 3.67
N PHE A 39 -3.17 8.88 4.02
CA PHE A 39 -3.78 9.50 5.20
C PHE A 39 -4.66 10.69 4.80
N SER A 40 -5.41 10.57 3.70
CA SER A 40 -6.29 11.64 3.23
C SER A 40 -7.68 11.12 2.87
N LYS A 41 -8.71 11.65 3.53
CA LYS A 41 -10.12 11.43 3.15
C LYS A 41 -10.41 11.97 1.76
N GLU A 42 -9.78 13.08 1.38
CA GLU A 42 -9.90 13.66 0.04
C GLU A 42 -9.42 12.67 -1.03
N SER A 43 -8.26 12.01 -0.82
CA SER A 43 -7.79 10.97 -1.75
C SER A 43 -8.78 9.79 -1.86
N GLN A 44 -9.48 9.44 -0.79
CA GLN A 44 -10.53 8.41 -0.84
C GLN A 44 -11.71 8.87 -1.70
N MET A 45 -12.17 10.11 -1.53
CA MET A 45 -13.26 10.69 -2.30
C MET A 45 -12.90 10.80 -3.79
N ASP A 46 -11.70 11.29 -4.10
CA ASP A 46 -11.18 11.40 -5.46
C ASP A 46 -11.19 10.04 -6.16
N VAL A 47 -10.63 9.01 -5.50
CA VAL A 47 -10.62 7.64 -6.04
C VAL A 47 -12.03 7.15 -6.31
N ARG A 48 -12.98 7.36 -5.38
CA ARG A 48 -14.36 6.94 -5.57
C ARG A 48 -15.00 7.62 -6.77
N GLN A 49 -14.85 8.93 -6.87
CA GLN A 49 -15.41 9.72 -7.96
C GLN A 49 -14.82 9.29 -9.31
N ILE A 50 -13.50 9.15 -9.39
CA ILE A 50 -12.82 8.76 -10.63
C ILE A 50 -13.25 7.37 -11.09
N ILE A 51 -13.33 6.38 -10.19
CA ILE A 51 -13.76 5.02 -10.58
C ILE A 51 -15.20 5.03 -11.09
N ARG A 52 -16.10 5.76 -10.42
CA ARG A 52 -17.52 5.87 -10.83
C ARG A 52 -17.68 6.55 -12.19
N THR A 53 -16.88 7.57 -12.47
CA THR A 53 -16.97 8.33 -13.73
C THR A 53 -16.24 7.61 -14.87
N TRP A 54 -15.06 7.05 -14.62
CA TRP A 54 -14.22 6.47 -15.66
C TRP A 54 -14.63 5.04 -16.02
N VAL A 55 -15.21 4.30 -15.07
CA VAL A 55 -15.64 2.90 -15.20
C VAL A 55 -14.53 2.03 -15.81
N PRO A 56 -13.48 1.71 -15.02
CA PRO A 56 -12.37 0.86 -15.46
C PRO A 56 -12.80 -0.59 -15.69
N GLU A 57 -12.04 -1.28 -16.53
CA GLU A 57 -12.09 -2.75 -16.65
C GLU A 57 -11.12 -3.42 -15.67
N ALA A 58 -10.08 -2.72 -15.24
CA ALA A 58 -9.22 -3.18 -14.16
C ALA A 58 -8.72 -2.04 -13.27
N VAL A 59 -8.58 -2.32 -11.99
CA VAL A 59 -7.98 -1.44 -10.98
C VAL A 59 -6.81 -2.16 -10.32
N VAL A 60 -5.65 -1.51 -10.31
CA VAL A 60 -4.43 -2.00 -9.69
C VAL A 60 -4.02 -1.04 -8.57
N VAL A 61 -3.78 -1.58 -7.38
CA VAL A 61 -3.34 -0.80 -6.21
C VAL A 61 -1.92 -1.18 -5.81
N GLU A 62 -1.17 -0.25 -5.22
CA GLU A 62 0.15 -0.46 -4.63
C GLU A 62 0.05 -1.21 -3.29
N LEU A 63 -0.53 -2.40 -3.34
CA LEU A 63 -0.65 -3.33 -2.22
C LEU A 63 -0.20 -4.71 -2.67
N CYS A 64 0.52 -5.44 -1.81
CA CYS A 64 0.90 -6.83 -2.07
C CYS A 64 -0.15 -7.79 -1.47
N ARG A 65 -0.27 -9.00 -2.05
CA ARG A 65 -1.25 -10.02 -1.61
C ARG A 65 -1.21 -10.32 -0.11
N SER A 66 -0.01 -10.39 0.49
CA SER A 66 0.14 -10.67 1.93
C SER A 66 -0.41 -9.56 2.84
N ARG A 67 -0.80 -8.42 2.28
CA ARG A 67 -1.39 -7.26 2.97
C ARG A 67 -2.84 -7.01 2.54
N SER A 68 -3.47 -7.91 1.80
CA SER A 68 -4.87 -7.77 1.33
C SER A 68 -5.87 -7.56 2.46
N VAL A 69 -5.55 -8.04 3.67
CA VAL A 69 -6.34 -7.87 4.88
C VAL A 69 -6.72 -6.39 5.14
N VAL A 70 -5.86 -5.43 4.76
CA VAL A 70 -6.13 -3.98 4.88
C VAL A 70 -7.37 -3.53 4.09
N LEU A 71 -7.74 -4.27 3.04
CA LEU A 71 -8.91 -3.98 2.21
C LEU A 71 -10.24 -4.40 2.84
N HIS A 72 -10.21 -5.40 3.73
CA HIS A 72 -11.42 -6.03 4.30
C HIS A 72 -11.65 -5.68 5.76
N MET A 73 -10.69 -5.04 6.41
CA MET A 73 -10.83 -4.59 7.79
C MET A 73 -11.32 -3.15 7.84
N ASP A 74 -12.33 -2.94 8.69
CA ASP A 74 -12.81 -1.60 9.00
C ASP A 74 -11.71 -0.75 9.65
N GLU A 75 -11.78 0.55 9.39
CA GLU A 75 -10.81 1.52 9.89
C GLU A 75 -10.64 1.44 11.42
N GLU A 76 -11.74 1.25 12.16
CA GLU A 76 -11.72 1.13 13.62
C GLU A 76 -11.01 -0.16 14.10
N ASN A 77 -11.21 -1.28 13.41
CA ASN A 77 -10.54 -2.54 13.70
C ASN A 77 -9.04 -2.47 13.37
N LEU A 78 -8.66 -1.78 12.28
CA LEU A 78 -7.25 -1.54 11.96
C LEU A 78 -6.57 -0.61 12.96
N LEU A 79 -7.27 0.42 13.45
CA LEU A 79 -6.77 1.30 14.51
C LEU A 79 -6.56 0.53 15.82
N MET A 80 -7.52 -0.33 16.19
CA MET A 80 -7.39 -1.24 17.34
C MET A 80 -6.28 -2.28 17.18
N GLU A 81 -6.08 -2.80 15.98
CA GLU A 81 -5.08 -3.83 15.73
C GLU A 81 -3.66 -3.24 15.59
N ALA A 82 -3.53 -2.09 14.97
CA ALA A 82 -2.28 -1.31 14.92
C ALA A 82 -1.87 -0.86 16.34
N SER A 83 -2.83 -0.53 17.21
CA SER A 83 -2.51 -0.17 18.59
C SER A 83 -2.07 -1.37 19.44
N LYS A 84 -2.47 -2.62 19.09
CA LYS A 84 -2.10 -3.88 19.76
C LYS A 84 -0.87 -4.56 19.12
N LEU A 85 0.29 -3.97 19.33
CA LEU A 85 1.56 -4.69 19.19
C LEU A 85 1.88 -5.43 20.48
N SER A 86 1.48 -6.70 20.56
CA SER A 86 1.86 -7.56 21.67
C SER A 86 3.23 -8.20 21.45
N THR A 87 3.95 -8.44 22.54
CA THR A 87 5.20 -9.21 22.56
C THR A 87 5.03 -10.62 21.98
N GLU A 88 3.83 -11.21 22.13
CA GLU A 88 3.45 -12.49 21.53
C GLU A 88 3.40 -12.46 20.00
N ARG A 89 2.95 -11.34 19.39
CA ARG A 89 2.98 -11.15 17.94
C ARG A 89 4.41 -11.01 17.41
N VAL A 90 5.27 -10.32 18.16
CA VAL A 90 6.70 -10.24 17.82
C VAL A 90 7.35 -11.61 17.90
N PHE A 91 7.08 -12.36 18.98
CA PHE A 91 7.64 -13.69 19.19
C PHE A 91 7.14 -14.72 18.16
N SER A 92 5.86 -14.67 17.81
CA SER A 92 5.30 -15.52 16.74
C SER A 92 5.87 -15.18 15.36
N MET A 93 6.11 -13.90 15.04
CA MET A 93 6.80 -13.51 13.81
C MET A 93 8.25 -13.98 13.76
N ILE A 94 8.97 -13.91 14.89
CA ILE A 94 10.33 -14.45 15.03
C ILE A 94 10.32 -15.97 14.82
N LYS A 95 9.36 -16.68 15.40
CA LYS A 95 9.22 -18.14 15.26
C LYS A 95 8.84 -18.55 13.83
N GLN A 96 7.99 -17.77 13.16
CA GLN A 96 7.48 -18.09 11.83
C GLN A 96 8.43 -17.71 10.69
N PHE A 97 9.14 -16.58 10.82
CA PHE A 97 9.98 -16.03 9.74
C PHE A 97 11.49 -16.12 10.01
N GLY A 98 11.88 -16.58 11.21
CA GLY A 98 13.26 -16.56 11.71
C GLY A 98 13.62 -15.21 12.34
N VAL A 99 14.65 -15.20 13.19
CA VAL A 99 15.00 -14.04 14.06
C VAL A 99 15.12 -12.73 13.28
N MET A 100 15.93 -12.69 12.21
CA MET A 100 16.17 -11.45 11.46
C MET A 100 14.92 -10.92 10.74
N ARG A 101 14.15 -11.81 10.10
CA ARG A 101 12.94 -11.41 9.35
C ARG A 101 11.80 -11.06 10.30
N GLY A 102 11.63 -11.81 11.37
CA GLY A 102 10.62 -11.55 12.39
C GLY A 102 10.87 -10.23 13.12
N LEU A 103 12.11 -9.92 13.49
CA LEU A 103 12.46 -8.65 14.12
C LEU A 103 12.22 -7.46 13.16
N THR A 104 12.62 -7.60 11.90
CA THR A 104 12.38 -6.56 10.88
C THR A 104 10.87 -6.33 10.65
N GLN A 105 10.09 -7.41 10.61
CA GLN A 105 8.63 -7.33 10.45
C GLN A 105 7.96 -6.66 11.66
N ALA A 106 8.38 -7.02 12.88
CA ALA A 106 7.92 -6.39 14.12
C ALA A 106 8.26 -4.89 14.15
N LEU A 107 9.45 -4.53 13.69
CA LEU A 107 9.90 -3.14 13.59
C LEU A 107 9.02 -2.32 12.65
N LEU A 108 8.73 -2.86 11.46
CA LEU A 108 7.87 -2.22 10.47
C LEU A 108 6.45 -2.01 10.99
N LEU A 109 5.90 -3.01 11.69
CA LEU A 109 4.59 -2.90 12.30
C LEU A 109 4.58 -1.85 13.41
N ASN A 110 5.64 -1.77 14.22
CA ASN A 110 5.77 -0.74 15.26
C ASN A 110 5.84 0.67 14.71
N VAL A 111 6.63 0.90 13.66
CA VAL A 111 6.66 2.19 12.97
C VAL A 111 5.29 2.52 12.37
N SER A 112 4.63 1.55 11.72
CA SER A 112 3.30 1.75 11.13
C SER A 112 2.24 2.09 12.19
N ALA A 113 2.28 1.41 13.33
CA ALA A 113 1.40 1.65 14.46
C ALA A 113 1.61 3.04 15.09
N HIS A 114 2.87 3.43 15.28
CA HIS A 114 3.22 4.74 15.83
C HIS A 114 2.71 5.89 14.96
N ILE A 115 2.93 5.80 13.64
CA ILE A 115 2.44 6.77 12.67
C ILE A 115 0.91 6.83 12.70
N THR A 116 0.25 5.67 12.74
CA THR A 116 -1.22 5.57 12.78
C THR A 116 -1.81 6.23 14.03
N ARG A 117 -1.22 6.01 15.22
CA ARG A 117 -1.68 6.62 16.48
C ARG A 117 -1.52 8.13 16.50
N GLN A 118 -0.47 8.66 15.87
CA GLN A 118 -0.27 10.10 15.81
C GLN A 118 -1.27 10.75 14.86
N ILE A 119 -1.48 10.16 13.67
CA ILE A 119 -2.30 10.75 12.60
C ILE A 119 -3.81 10.53 12.82
N GLY A 120 -4.19 9.54 13.63
CA GLY A 120 -5.60 9.28 13.96
C GLY A 120 -6.43 8.77 12.78
N MET A 121 -5.79 8.34 11.69
CA MET A 121 -6.41 7.78 10.49
C MET A 121 -5.70 6.49 10.11
N ALA A 122 -6.46 5.44 9.78
CA ALA A 122 -5.84 4.18 9.35
C ALA A 122 -5.35 4.32 7.90
N PRO A 123 -4.09 3.96 7.61
CA PRO A 123 -3.58 3.97 6.25
C PRO A 123 -4.36 3.00 5.35
N GLY A 124 -4.43 3.31 4.06
CA GLY A 124 -5.01 2.41 3.05
C GLY A 124 -6.50 2.64 2.78
N GLY A 125 -7.10 3.72 3.30
CA GLY A 125 -8.50 4.05 3.03
C GLY A 125 -8.79 4.28 1.54
N GLU A 126 -7.81 4.80 0.79
CA GLU A 126 -7.89 5.00 -0.65
C GLU A 126 -7.92 3.66 -1.41
N PHE A 127 -7.24 2.63 -0.90
CA PHE A 127 -7.30 1.29 -1.47
C PHE A 127 -8.60 0.57 -1.13
N ARG A 128 -9.13 0.75 0.10
CA ARG A 128 -10.47 0.28 0.47
C ARG A 128 -11.53 0.91 -0.44
N ALA A 129 -11.47 2.22 -0.60
CA ALA A 129 -12.34 2.95 -1.51
C ALA A 129 -12.23 2.45 -2.96
N ALA A 130 -11.00 2.21 -3.45
CA ALA A 130 -10.79 1.63 -4.77
C ALA A 130 -11.43 0.24 -4.91
N TYR A 131 -11.22 -0.63 -3.92
CA TYR A 131 -11.74 -1.98 -3.89
C TYR A 131 -13.27 -2.01 -3.86
N GLU A 132 -13.89 -1.20 -2.99
CA GLU A 132 -15.34 -1.09 -2.87
C GLU A 132 -16.00 -0.61 -4.16
N GLU A 133 -15.44 0.42 -4.81
CA GLU A 133 -16.02 0.93 -6.05
C GLU A 133 -15.76 0.02 -7.25
N ALA A 134 -14.58 -0.60 -7.34
CA ALA A 134 -14.28 -1.58 -8.39
C ALA A 134 -15.22 -2.80 -8.29
N SER A 135 -15.50 -3.27 -7.07
CA SER A 135 -16.38 -4.43 -6.83
C SER A 135 -17.83 -4.18 -7.27
N LYS A 136 -18.26 -2.92 -7.42
CA LYS A 136 -19.60 -2.55 -7.91
C LYS A 136 -19.70 -2.59 -9.43
N ILE A 137 -18.58 -2.62 -10.15
CA ILE A 137 -18.55 -2.62 -11.61
C ILE A 137 -18.51 -4.06 -12.11
N PRO A 138 -19.53 -4.53 -12.86
CA PRO A 138 -19.55 -5.88 -13.40
C PRO A 138 -18.34 -6.15 -14.31
N GLY A 139 -17.60 -7.23 -14.04
CA GLY A 139 -16.44 -7.62 -14.85
C GLY A 139 -15.16 -6.81 -14.59
N CYS A 140 -15.16 -5.87 -13.65
CA CYS A 140 -13.94 -5.13 -13.29
C CYS A 140 -12.97 -6.01 -12.49
N LEU A 141 -11.72 -6.11 -12.96
CA LEU A 141 -10.66 -6.88 -12.33
C LEU A 141 -9.92 -6.05 -11.29
N PHE A 142 -9.80 -6.55 -10.05
CA PHE A 142 -9.00 -5.91 -9.02
C PHE A 142 -7.66 -6.64 -8.82
N GLN A 143 -6.54 -5.93 -8.90
CA GLN A 143 -5.20 -6.52 -8.88
C GLN A 143 -4.27 -5.84 -7.85
N TYR A 144 -3.45 -6.67 -7.21
CA TYR A 144 -2.34 -6.25 -6.34
C TYR A 144 -1.11 -5.96 -7.20
N GLY A 145 -0.67 -4.70 -7.23
CA GLY A 145 0.48 -4.26 -8.04
C GLY A 145 1.83 -4.45 -7.37
N ASP A 146 1.85 -4.80 -6.08
CA ASP A 146 3.05 -4.69 -5.25
C ASP A 146 3.66 -6.05 -4.87
N ARG A 147 4.98 -6.08 -4.74
CA ARG A 147 5.70 -7.27 -4.26
C ARG A 147 5.60 -7.38 -2.72
N PRO A 148 5.79 -8.58 -2.14
CA PRO A 148 5.79 -8.75 -0.69
C PRO A 148 6.73 -7.73 0.01
N ILE A 149 6.19 -7.00 0.98
CA ILE A 149 6.92 -5.93 1.67
C ILE A 149 8.21 -6.42 2.35
N SER A 150 8.22 -7.67 2.80
CA SER A 150 9.40 -8.32 3.38
C SER A 150 10.56 -8.39 2.40
N ILE A 151 10.30 -8.64 1.11
CA ILE A 151 11.31 -8.65 0.04
C ILE A 151 11.79 -7.23 -0.22
N THR A 152 10.86 -6.25 -0.30
CA THR A 152 11.22 -4.83 -0.44
C THR A 152 12.16 -4.39 0.68
N MET A 153 11.84 -4.71 1.93
CA MET A 153 12.64 -4.28 3.06
C MET A 153 13.98 -5.01 3.14
N GLN A 154 14.02 -6.30 2.80
CA GLN A 154 15.29 -7.04 2.67
C GLN A 154 16.20 -6.39 1.63
N ARG A 155 15.67 -6.00 0.46
CA ARG A 155 16.46 -5.32 -0.59
C ARG A 155 16.91 -3.93 -0.16
N ALA A 156 16.03 -3.16 0.49
CA ALA A 156 16.35 -1.84 1.01
C ALA A 156 17.47 -1.93 2.05
N LEU A 157 17.39 -2.88 2.99
CA LEU A 157 18.44 -3.13 3.97
C LEU A 157 19.72 -3.63 3.30
N ALA A 158 19.63 -4.55 2.33
CA ALA A 158 20.81 -5.06 1.63
C ALA A 158 21.57 -3.94 0.88
N ALA A 159 20.86 -2.96 0.34
CA ALA A 159 21.44 -1.80 -0.35
C ALA A 159 22.18 -0.83 0.60
N LEU A 160 21.97 -0.92 1.92
CA LEU A 160 22.67 -0.09 2.90
C LEU A 160 24.06 -0.67 3.24
N GLY A 161 25.07 0.18 3.24
CA GLY A 161 26.39 -0.13 3.80
C GLY A 161 26.33 -0.37 5.32
N PRO A 162 27.33 -1.05 5.91
CA PRO A 162 27.31 -1.44 7.33
C PRO A 162 27.14 -0.25 8.29
N PHE A 163 27.79 0.88 8.02
CA PHE A 163 27.63 2.10 8.82
C PHE A 163 26.20 2.67 8.77
N LYS A 164 25.58 2.69 7.58
CA LYS A 164 24.19 3.16 7.42
C LYS A 164 23.18 2.21 8.05
N LYS A 165 23.45 0.91 8.05
CA LYS A 165 22.65 -0.08 8.79
C LYS A 165 22.68 0.17 10.29
N LEU A 166 23.87 0.43 10.85
CA LEU A 166 24.02 0.76 12.27
C LEU A 166 23.29 2.05 12.62
N MET A 167 23.45 3.09 11.80
CA MET A 167 22.75 4.37 11.97
C MET A 167 21.22 4.18 11.89
N PHE A 168 20.72 3.42 10.91
CA PHE A 168 19.29 3.11 10.79
C PHE A 168 18.75 2.37 12.01
N LEU A 169 19.49 1.36 12.51
CA LEU A 169 19.11 0.63 13.71
C LEU A 169 19.07 1.56 14.94
N TRP A 170 20.10 2.40 15.10
CA TRP A 170 20.16 3.40 16.16
C TRP A 170 19.00 4.40 16.07
N SER A 171 18.69 4.89 14.87
CA SER A 171 17.58 5.80 14.63
C SER A 171 16.25 5.19 15.04
N ILE A 172 15.99 3.91 14.75
CA ILE A 172 14.72 3.28 15.13
C ILE A 172 14.65 3.02 16.65
N LEU A 173 15.76 2.64 17.28
CA LEU A 173 15.82 2.48 18.73
C LEU A 173 15.57 3.82 19.45
N MET A 174 16.13 4.91 18.94
CA MET A 174 15.94 6.25 19.49
C MET A 174 14.59 6.88 19.10
N SER A 175 13.99 6.50 17.96
CA SER A 175 12.72 7.12 17.50
C SER A 175 11.52 6.77 18.37
N GLN A 176 11.66 5.83 19.31
CA GLN A 176 10.62 5.51 20.30
C GLN A 176 10.32 6.69 21.25
N ASN A 177 11.14 7.75 21.23
CA ASN A 177 10.91 8.99 21.97
C ASN A 177 10.53 10.21 21.10
N VAL A 178 10.31 10.04 19.79
CA VAL A 178 9.99 11.17 18.91
C VAL A 178 8.48 11.36 18.83
N LYS A 179 7.99 12.39 19.55
CA LYS A 179 6.69 13.00 19.29
C LYS A 179 6.76 13.69 17.93
N ILE A 180 5.99 13.22 16.94
CA ILE A 180 5.81 13.98 15.70
C ILE A 180 4.97 15.20 16.08
N LYS A 181 5.64 16.35 16.19
CA LYS A 181 4.98 17.63 16.44
C LYS A 181 4.38 18.10 15.11
N TYR A 182 3.07 18.34 15.09
CA TYR A 182 2.30 18.71 13.90
C TYR A 182 2.54 20.15 13.39
N ASP A 183 3.51 20.89 13.96
CA ASP A 183 3.73 22.30 13.66
C ASP A 183 4.66 22.51 12.45
N LEU A 184 4.31 21.97 11.29
CA LEU A 184 4.99 22.30 10.03
C LEU A 184 3.98 22.68 8.93
N TRP A 185 3.06 23.58 9.27
CA TRP A 185 2.19 24.30 8.32
C TRP A 185 2.38 25.83 8.38
N LEU A 186 3.38 26.35 9.11
CA LEU A 186 3.62 27.80 9.26
C LEU A 186 4.95 28.32 8.68
N LEU A 187 5.69 27.50 7.92
CA LEU A 187 6.90 27.95 7.22
C LEU A 187 7.03 27.27 5.85
N VAL A 188 6.08 27.53 4.94
CA VAL A 188 6.28 27.88 3.52
C VAL A 188 5.08 28.71 3.09
#